data_AF-A0A7C1J0U3-F1
#
_entry.id   AF-A0A7C1J0U3-F1
#
_cell.length_a   1.000
_cell.length_b   1.000
_cell.length_c   1.000
_cell.angle_alpha   90.00
_cell.angle_beta   90.00
_cell.angle_gamma   90.00
#
_symmetry.space_group_name_H-M   'P 1'
#
loop_
_entity.id
_entity.type
_entity.pdbx_description
1 polymer ?
#
loop_
_entity_poly.entity_id
_entity_poly.type
_entity_poly.pdbx_seq_one_letter_code
_entity_poly.pdbx_strand_id
1 'polypeptide(L)' 'MAVFVLSLTALVISLKLFWNMGVYANEYGSSPVLVSGGWFWLYMDWIRQGLLFVLCIISGLKLTKRSD' A
#
# COMPACT_ATOMS: atom_id res chain seq x y z
N MET A 1 -15.79 -2.47 -11.59
CA MET A 1 -15.99 -3.41 -10.47
C MET A 1 -14.70 -4.15 -10.15
N ALA A 2 -14.28 -5.16 -10.93
CA ALA A 2 -13.12 -6.01 -10.60
C ALA A 2 -11.81 -5.24 -10.32
N VAL A 3 -11.42 -4.28 -11.19
CA VAL A 3 -10.21 -3.47 -11.00
C VAL A 3 -10.24 -2.67 -9.69
N PHE A 4 -11.40 -2.14 -9.31
CA PHE A 4 -11.56 -1.40 -8.05
C PHE A 4 -11.45 -2.33 -6.85
N VAL A 5 -12.16 -3.46 -6.87
CA VAL A 5 -12.10 -4.45 -5.77
C VAL A 5 -10.68 -4.99 -5.59
N LEU A 6 -10.02 -5.41 -6.68
CA LEU A 6 -8.65 -5.95 -6.63
C LEU A 6 -7.63 -4.90 -6.15
N SER A 7 -7.72 -3.66 -6.64
CA SER A 7 -6.81 -2.59 -6.20
C SER A 7 -7.05 -2.20 -4.74
N LEU A 8 -8.31 -2.14 -4.29
CA LEU A 8 -8.66 -1.85 -2.90
C LEU A 8 -8.18 -2.96 -1.96
N THR A 9 -8.41 -4.23 -2.31
CA THR A 9 -7.92 -5.36 -1.52
C THR A 9 -6.39 -5.36 -1.46
N ALA A 10 -5.71 -5.14 -2.58
CA ALA A 10 -4.26 -5.03 -2.61
C ALA A 10 -3.72 -3.87 -1.75
N LEU A 11 -4.39 -2.71 -1.78
CA LEU A 11 -4.04 -1.56 -0.95
C LEU A 11 -4.16 -1.88 0.55
N VAL A 12 -5.27 -2.50 0.97
CA VAL A 12 -5.50 -2.88 2.38
C VAL A 12 -4.45 -3.90 2.86
N ILE A 13 -4.16 -4.92 2.05
CA ILE A 13 -3.12 -5.91 2.39
C ILE A 13 -1.75 -5.23 2.49
N SER A 14 -1.41 -4.34 1.56
CA SER A 14 -0.14 -3.61 1.55
C SER A 14 0.02 -2.74 2.80
N LEU A 15 -1.02 -1.98 3.19
CA LEU A 15 -1.01 -1.15 4.40
C LEU A 15 -0.84 -1.99 5.67
N LYS A 16 -1.52 -3.14 5.76
CA LYS A 16 -1.35 -4.07 6.89
C LYS A 16 0.08 -4.59 6.99
N LEU A 17 0.69 -4.96 5.86
CA LEU A 17 2.06 -5.45 5.84
C LEU A 17 3.05 -4.36 6.25
N PHE A 18 2.85 -3.13 5.77
CA PHE A 18 3.66 -1.98 6.15
C PHE A 18 3.53 -1.63 7.64
N TRP A 19 2.32 -1.71 8.19
CA TRP A 19 2.08 -1.53 9.62
C TRP A 19 2.81 -2.60 10.44
N ASN A 20 2.72 -3.87 10.04
CA ASN A 20 3.40 -4.97 10.73
C ASN A 20 4.93 -4.81 10.68
N MET A 21 5.49 -4.29 9.60
CA MET A 21 6.91 -3.93 9.53
C MET A 21 7.29 -2.88 10.57
N GLY A 22 6.44 -1.86 10.76
CA GLY A 22 6.65 -0.83 11.79
C GLY A 22 6.58 -1.40 13.21
N VAL A 23 5.60 -2.26 13.49
CA VAL A 23 5.49 -2.96 14.78
C VAL A 23 6.74 -3.80 15.03
N TYR A 24 7.17 -4.60 14.06
CA TYR A 24 8.40 -5.38 14.14
C TYR A 24 9.63 -4.49 14.40
N ALA A 25 9.79 -3.40 13.65
CA ALA A 25 10.92 -2.50 13.84
C ALA A 25 10.96 -1.94 15.27
N ASN A 26 9.79 -1.55 15.81
CA ASN A 26 9.67 -1.05 17.16
C ASN A 26 9.97 -2.13 18.22
N GLU A 27 9.41 -3.34 18.09
CA GLU A 27 9.58 -4.42 19.07
C GLU A 27 11.03 -4.90 19.19
N TYR A 28 11.77 -4.95 18.08
CA TYR A 28 13.13 -5.48 18.04
C TYR A 28 14.21 -4.39 18.06
N GLY A 29 13.85 -3.13 18.34
CA GLY A 29 14.80 -2.01 18.32
C GLY A 29 15.48 -1.81 16.96
N SER A 30 14.83 -2.27 15.89
CA SER A 30 15.31 -2.15 14.51
C SER A 30 14.75 -0.88 13.87
N SER A 31 15.03 -0.67 12.59
CA SER A 31 14.45 0.41 11.80
C SER A 31 13.73 -0.14 10.58
N PRO A 32 12.62 0.49 10.11
CA PRO A 32 11.95 0.07 8.88
C PRO A 32 12.89 0.00 7.66
N VAL A 33 13.94 0.84 7.66
CA VAL A 33 15.00 0.85 6.65
C VAL A 33 15.78 -0.47 6.66
N LEU A 34 16.23 -0.92 7.84
CA LEU A 34 16.95 -2.19 7.98
C LEU A 34 16.06 -3.38 7.63
N VAL A 35 14.81 -3.38 8.10
CA VAL A 35 13.83 -4.46 7.83
C VAL A 35 13.52 -4.57 6.33
N SER A 36 13.45 -3.44 5.63
CA SER A 36 13.24 -3.41 4.18
C SER A 36 14.49 -3.81 3.37
N GLY A 37 15.64 -4.01 4.00
CA GLY A 37 16.91 -4.26 3.29
C GLY A 37 17.55 -3.01 2.68
N GLY A 38 17.20 -1.82 3.20
CA GLY A 38 17.80 -0.54 2.84
C GLY A 38 16.77 0.51 2.41
N TRP A 39 17.27 1.75 2.25
CA TRP A 39 16.45 2.91 1.89
C TRP A 39 15.72 2.74 0.56
N PHE A 40 16.40 2.16 -0.43
CA PHE A 40 15.82 1.94 -1.76
C PHE A 40 14.51 1.15 -1.69
N TRP A 41 14.51 0.02 -0.98
CA TRP A 41 13.34 -0.84 -0.85
C TRP A 41 12.23 -0.20 -0.01
N LEU A 42 12.58 0.53 1.05
CA LEU A 42 11.59 1.29 1.82
C LEU A 42 10.90 2.35 0.93
N TYR A 43 11.65 3.05 0.06
CA TYR A 43 11.05 3.97 -0.92
C TYR A 43 10.18 3.25 -1.95
N MET A 44 10.58 2.06 -2.41
CA MET A 44 9.74 1.25 -3.31
C MET A 44 8.43 0.84 -2.64
N ASP A 45 8.43 0.53 -1.34
CA ASP A 45 7.22 0.23 -0.58
C ASP A 45 6.27 1.43 -0.49
N TRP A 46 6.80 2.62 -0.23
CA TRP A 46 6.03 3.87 -0.24
C TRP A 46 5.46 4.16 -1.63
N ILE A 47 6.25 4.02 -2.70
CA ILE A 47 5.78 4.22 -4.08
C ILE A 47 4.68 3.20 -4.42
N ARG A 48 4.84 1.94 -4.06
CA ARG A 48 3.83 0.88 -4.25
C ARG A 48 2.50 1.25 -3.60
N GLN A 49 2.53 1.72 -2.35
CA GLN A 49 1.34 2.17 -1.63
C GLN A 49 0.68 3.39 -2.31
N GLY A 50 1.49 4.38 -2.71
CA GLY A 50 1.01 5.56 -3.43
C GLY A 50 0.34 5.20 -4.76
N LEU A 51 0.95 4.32 -5.56
CA LEU A 51 0.38 3.86 -6.83
C LEU A 51 -0.93 3.08 -6.64
N LEU A 52 -0.99 2.19 -5.64
CA LEU A 52 -2.22 1.46 -5.31
C LEU A 52 -3.35 2.41 -4.85
N PHE A 53 -3.02 3.43 -4.07
CA PHE A 53 -3.96 4.45 -3.63
C PHE A 53 -4.53 5.26 -4.82
N VAL A 54 -3.65 5.73 -5.71
CA VAL A 54 -4.07 6.44 -6.93
C VAL A 54 -4.93 5.53 -7.82
N LEU A 55 -4.57 4.25 -7.97
CA LEU A 55 -5.35 3.29 -8.74
C LEU A 55 -6.75 3.06 -8.13
N CYS A 56 -6.86 2.98 -6.80
CA CYS A 56 -8.14 2.90 -6.10
C CYS A 56 -9.01 4.13 -6.37
N ILE A 57 -8.44 5.34 -6.29
CA ILE A 57 -9.17 6.58 -6.56
C ILE A 57 -9.67 6.61 -8.01
N ILE A 58 -8.79 6.38 -8.98
CA ILE A 58 -9.15 6.45 -10.41
C ILE A 58 -10.23 5.41 -10.74
N SER A 59 -10.05 4.17 -10.27
CA SER A 59 -11.00 3.09 -10.53
C SER A 59 -12.33 3.28 -9.80
N GLY A 60 -12.31 3.86 -8.59
CA GLY A 60 -13.50 4.24 -7.84
C GLY A 60 -14.30 5.35 -8.53
N LEU A 61 -13.64 6.44 -8.93
CA LEU A 61 -14.28 7.54 -9.66
C LEU A 61 -14.90 7.07 -10.99
N LYS A 62 -14.22 6.19 -11.73
CA LYS A 62 -14.75 5.58 -12.96
C LYS A 62 -15.96 4.68 -12.69
N LEU A 63 -16.02 4.03 -11.53
CA LEU A 63 -17.15 3.19 -11.16
C LEU A 63 -18.39 4.05 -10.86
N THR A 64 -18.23 5.12 -10.10
CA THR A 64 -19.33 6.04 -9.77
C THR A 64 -19.91 6.69 -11.03
N LYS A 65 -19.07 7.20 -11.94
CA LYS A 65 -19.52 7.83 -13.19
C LYS A 65 -20.24 6.90 -14.18
N ARG A 66 -20.07 5.58 -14.05
CA ARG A 66 -20.77 4.60 -14.90
C ARG A 66 -22.16 4.24 -14.35
N SER A 67 -22.43 4.59 -13.11
CA SER A 67 -23.68 4.26 -12.44
C SER A 67 -24.74 5.35 -12.57
N ASP A 68 -24.37 6.53 -13.08
CA ASP A 68 -25.26 7.60 -13.57
C ASP A 68 -25.53 7.41 -15.07
#